data_AF-A0A5J4NIC5-F1
#
_entry.id   AF-A0A5J4NIC5-F1
#
_cell.length_a   1.000
_cell.length_b   1.000
_cell.length_c   1.000
_cell.angle_alpha   90.00
_cell.angle_beta   90.00
_cell.angle_gamma   90.00
#
_symmetry.space_group_name_H-M   'P 1'
#
loop_
_entity.id
_entity.type
_entity.pdbx_description
1 polymer ?
#
loop_
_entity_poly.entity_id
_entity_poly.type
_entity_poly.pdbx_seq_one_letter_code
_entity_poly.pdbx_strand_id
1 'polypeptide(L)'
;MGTQLIHTPVYHPQSNGQVERFVDTFKRALQKLQGEVTVPDMLNTFLRTYRSTFNASGPEGKSPAEAFLGRRSRTLLDLMLPSKPNANMCSRDGGKNTATVHKINASLNQGIQYTL
;
A
#
# COMPACT_ATOMS: atom_id res chain seq x y z
N MET A 1 -11.92 -15.41 27.88
CA MET A 1 -11.35 -15.52 26.52
C MET A 1 -11.78 -16.85 25.94
N GLY A 2 -12.68 -16.86 24.95
CA GLY A 2 -13.14 -18.08 24.28
C GLY A 2 -12.43 -18.21 22.94
N THR A 3 -11.35 -18.99 22.89
CA THR A 3 -10.61 -19.26 21.64
C THR A 3 -10.75 -20.72 21.29
N GLN A 4 -11.31 -21.02 20.12
CA GLN A 4 -11.38 -22.37 19.62
C GLN A 4 -10.02 -22.78 19.04
N LEU A 5 -9.41 -23.81 19.62
CA LEU A 5 -8.21 -24.42 19.07
C LEU A 5 -8.62 -25.38 17.95
N ILE A 6 -8.08 -25.17 16.76
CA ILE A 6 -8.32 -26.04 15.59
C ILE A 6 -6.97 -26.64 15.21
N HIS A 7 -6.91 -27.97 15.10
CA HIS A 7 -5.72 -28.70 14.72
C HIS A 7 -5.80 -29.16 13.27
N THR A 8 -4.71 -28.98 12.54
CA THR A 8 -4.52 -29.56 11.21
C THR A 8 -4.33 -31.08 11.34
N PRO A 9 -4.99 -31.93 10.52
CA PRO A 9 -4.76 -33.36 10.52
C PRO A 9 -3.34 -33.72 10.07
N VAL A 10 -2.83 -34.84 10.55
CA VAL A 10 -1.51 -35.36 10.16
C VAL A 10 -1.48 -35.57 8.64
N TYR A 11 -0.38 -35.18 7.98
CA TYR A 11 -0.18 -35.22 6.52
C TYR A 11 -0.97 -34.18 5.70
N HIS A 12 -1.36 -33.05 6.29
CA HIS A 12 -2.01 -31.96 5.55
C HIS A 12 -1.18 -30.66 5.57
N PRO A 13 0.00 -30.62 4.91
CA PRO A 13 0.88 -29.44 4.92
C PRO A 13 0.22 -28.21 4.27
N GLN A 14 -0.73 -28.43 3.36
CA GLN A 14 -1.39 -27.35 2.63
C GLN A 14 -2.17 -26.39 3.56
N SER A 15 -2.79 -26.85 4.64
CA SER A 15 -3.52 -25.94 5.56
C SER A 15 -2.58 -25.03 6.35
N ASN A 16 -1.33 -25.45 6.58
CA ASN A 16 -0.32 -24.64 7.24
C ASN A 16 0.56 -23.84 6.26
N GLY A 17 0.33 -23.98 4.95
CA GLY A 17 1.19 -23.37 3.92
C GLY A 17 1.30 -21.85 4.00
N GLN A 18 0.29 -21.15 4.51
CA GLN A 18 0.35 -19.70 4.74
C GLN A 18 1.34 -19.34 5.85
N VAL A 19 1.41 -20.15 6.90
CA VAL A 19 2.37 -19.97 8.00
C VAL A 19 3.78 -20.22 7.50
N GLU A 20 3.98 -21.30 6.74
CA GLU A 20 5.28 -21.65 6.16
C GLU A 20 5.83 -20.53 5.27
N ARG A 21 5.01 -20.03 4.32
CA ARG A 21 5.38 -18.90 3.45
C ARG A 21 5.71 -17.63 4.23
N PHE A 22 4.98 -17.35 5.30
CA PHE A 22 5.26 -16.22 6.18
C PHE A 22 6.63 -16.39 6.87
N VAL A 23 6.90 -17.55 7.44
CA VAL A 23 8.17 -17.85 8.12
C VAL A 23 9.35 -17.74 7.15
N ASP A 24 9.21 -18.24 5.93
CA ASP A 24 10.24 -18.12 4.89
C ASP A 24 10.51 -16.66 4.52
N THR A 25 9.46 -15.87 4.33
CA THR A 25 9.54 -14.44 4.04
C THR A 25 10.21 -13.69 5.20
N PHE A 26 9.84 -14.03 6.43
CA PHE A 26 10.40 -13.45 7.64
C PHE A 26 11.90 -13.72 7.76
N LYS A 27 12.31 -14.97 7.66
CA LYS A 27 13.73 -15.37 7.74
C LYS A 27 14.56 -14.67 6.66
N ARG A 28 14.10 -14.67 5.41
CA ARG A 28 14.78 -14.02 4.29
C ARG A 28 14.92 -12.50 4.50
N ALA A 29 13.90 -11.86 5.05
CA ALA A 29 13.95 -10.43 5.33
C ALA A 29 14.91 -10.08 6.47
N LEU A 30 14.93 -10.88 7.54
CA LEU A 30 15.87 -10.68 8.64
C LEU A 30 17.32 -10.91 8.21
N GLN A 31 17.58 -11.91 7.38
CA GLN A 31 18.92 -12.14 6.81
C GLN A 31 19.44 -10.93 6.04
N LYS A 32 18.56 -10.17 5.37
CA LYS A 32 18.94 -8.94 4.66
C LYS A 32 19.24 -7.75 5.58
N LEU A 33 18.62 -7.70 6.75
CA LEU A 33 18.79 -6.61 7.71
C LEU A 33 19.89 -6.90 8.76
N GLN A 34 20.47 -8.12 8.71
CA GLN A 34 21.45 -8.58 9.68
C GLN A 34 22.74 -7.76 9.56
N GLY A 35 23.21 -7.20 10.68
CA GLY A 35 24.46 -6.43 10.75
C GLY A 35 24.31 -4.94 10.48
N GLU A 36 23.15 -4.47 10.02
CA GLU A 36 22.89 -3.05 9.75
C GLU A 36 22.21 -2.31 10.93
N VAL A 37 21.37 -3.03 11.69
CA VAL A 37 20.48 -2.45 12.71
C VAL A 37 20.31 -3.39 13.90
N THR A 38 19.76 -2.86 15.01
CA THR A 38 19.45 -3.66 16.19
C THR A 38 18.27 -4.62 15.92
N VAL A 39 18.19 -5.73 16.66
CA VAL A 39 17.08 -6.71 16.54
C VAL A 39 15.68 -6.08 16.62
N PRO A 40 15.35 -5.17 17.56
CA PRO A 40 14.03 -4.54 17.59
C PRO A 40 13.76 -3.66 16.35
N ASP A 41 14.79 -2.99 15.83
CA ASP A 41 14.66 -2.18 14.61
C ASP A 41 14.47 -3.03 13.36
N MET A 42 15.14 -4.19 13.29
CA MET A 42 14.92 -5.19 12.24
C MET A 42 13.46 -5.65 12.24
N LEU A 43 12.91 -5.96 13.41
CA LEU A 43 11.54 -6.43 13.55
C LEU A 43 10.55 -5.33 13.15
N ASN A 44 10.73 -4.10 13.64
CA ASN A 44 9.88 -2.98 13.28
C ASN A 44 9.92 -2.69 11.77
N THR A 45 11.11 -2.75 11.17
CA THR A 45 11.29 -2.54 9.73
C THR A 45 10.63 -3.65 8.93
N PHE A 46 10.87 -4.91 9.29
CA PHE A 46 10.21 -6.06 8.66
C PHE A 46 8.70 -5.93 8.72
N LEU A 47 8.15 -5.71 9.92
CA LEU A 47 6.71 -5.68 10.13
C LEU A 47 6.04 -4.51 9.40
N ARG A 48 6.70 -3.33 9.36
CA ARG A 48 6.21 -2.17 8.60
C ARG A 48 6.16 -2.48 7.11
N THR A 49 7.23 -3.06 6.57
CA THR A 49 7.33 -3.41 5.15
C THR A 49 6.33 -4.51 4.79
N TYR A 50 6.29 -5.60 5.55
CA TYR A 50 5.39 -6.73 5.30
C TYR A 50 3.92 -6.29 5.27
N ARG A 51 3.51 -5.42 6.22
CA ARG A 51 2.12 -4.96 6.30
C ARG A 51 1.70 -3.99 5.20
N SER A 52 2.63 -3.26 4.61
CA SER A 52 2.36 -2.26 3.57
C SER A 52 2.64 -2.77 2.15
N THR A 53 3.33 -3.90 2.00
CA THR A 53 3.65 -4.49 0.70
C THR A 53 2.46 -5.25 0.15
N PHE A 54 2.22 -5.10 -1.15
CA PHE A 54 1.23 -5.88 -1.91
C PHE A 54 1.47 -7.39 -1.72
N ASN A 55 0.40 -8.15 -1.43
CA ASN A 55 0.49 -9.59 -1.23
C ASN A 55 -0.39 -10.33 -2.25
N ALA A 56 0.23 -10.81 -3.32
CA ALA A 56 -0.45 -11.56 -4.38
C ALA A 56 -1.14 -12.86 -3.89
N SER A 57 -0.65 -13.45 -2.79
CA SER A 57 -1.23 -14.66 -2.19
C SER A 57 -2.42 -14.37 -1.27
N GLY A 58 -2.73 -13.10 -1.03
CA GLY A 58 -3.85 -12.65 -0.22
C GLY A 58 -5.11 -12.33 -1.05
N PRO A 59 -6.26 -12.09 -0.39
CA PRO A 59 -7.49 -11.70 -1.06
C PRO A 59 -7.28 -10.42 -1.88
N GLU A 60 -7.63 -10.48 -3.16
CA GLU A 60 -7.55 -9.36 -4.12
C GLU A 60 -6.17 -8.69 -4.26
N GLY A 61 -5.09 -9.38 -3.87
CA GLY A 61 -3.73 -8.82 -3.90
C GLY A 61 -3.46 -7.72 -2.85
N LYS A 62 -4.41 -7.42 -1.96
CA LYS A 62 -4.28 -6.33 -0.98
C LYS A 62 -3.10 -6.55 -0.04
N SER A 63 -2.50 -5.46 0.45
CA SER A 63 -1.49 -5.59 1.51
C SER A 63 -2.11 -6.18 2.78
N PRO A 64 -1.33 -6.86 3.65
CA PRO A 64 -1.88 -7.44 4.87
C PRO A 64 -2.58 -6.43 5.78
N ALA A 65 -2.09 -5.19 5.87
CA ALA A 65 -2.78 -4.15 6.63
C ALA A 65 -4.07 -3.69 5.96
N GLU A 66 -4.12 -3.60 4.63
CA GLU A 66 -5.35 -3.25 3.90
C GLU A 66 -6.42 -4.32 4.04
N ALA A 67 -6.03 -5.59 3.90
CA ALA A 67 -6.95 -6.71 4.07
C ALA A 67 -7.54 -6.74 5.49
N PHE A 68 -6.76 -6.34 6.50
CA PHE A 68 -7.21 -6.30 7.89
C PHE A 68 -8.02 -5.05 8.25
N LEU A 69 -7.58 -3.86 7.80
CA LEU A 69 -8.16 -2.57 8.20
C LEU A 69 -9.21 -2.03 7.21
N GLY A 70 -9.34 -2.63 6.03
CA GLY A 70 -10.19 -2.14 4.95
C GLY A 70 -9.74 -0.82 4.32
N ARG A 71 -8.56 -0.30 4.68
CA ARG A 71 -7.98 0.95 4.18
C ARG A 71 -6.47 0.86 4.00
N ARG A 72 -5.91 1.66 3.09
CA ARG A 72 -4.47 1.74 2.86
C ARG A 72 -3.74 2.41 4.03
N SER A 73 -2.70 1.75 4.55
CA SER A 73 -1.81 2.34 5.54
C SER A 73 -0.93 3.40 4.87
N ARG A 74 -0.82 4.59 5.48
CA ARG A 74 0.05 5.64 4.95
C ARG A 74 1.50 5.32 5.26
N THR A 75 2.32 5.28 4.23
CA THR A 75 3.76 5.05 4.31
C THR A 75 4.54 6.32 3.95
N LEU A 76 5.85 6.34 4.19
CA LEU A 76 6.70 7.47 3.79
C LEU A 76 6.67 7.71 2.27
N LEU A 77 6.53 6.65 1.47
CA LEU A 77 6.39 6.75 0.01
C LEU A 77 5.10 7.46 -0.39
N ASP A 78 4.02 7.26 0.37
CA ASP A 78 2.75 7.96 0.13
C ASP A 78 2.84 9.47 0.42
N LEU A 79 3.78 9.89 1.26
CA LEU A 79 4.03 11.32 1.54
C LEU A 79 4.87 11.99 0.44
N MET A 80 5.64 11.21 -0.32
CA MET A 80 6.43 11.72 -1.46
C MET A 80 5.58 11.91 -2.72
N LEU A 81 4.41 11.28 -2.78
CA LEU A 81 3.46 11.48 -3.86
C LEU A 81 2.71 12.79 -3.64
N PRO A 82 2.50 13.61 -4.70
CA PRO A 82 1.73 14.84 -4.58
C PRO A 82 0.32 14.51 -4.08
N SER A 83 -0.06 15.09 -2.93
CA SER A 83 -1.41 14.92 -2.40
C SER A 83 -2.40 15.49 -3.41
N LYS A 84 -3.34 14.68 -3.89
CA LYS A 84 -4.51 15.21 -4.58
C LYS A 84 -5.16 16.22 -3.64
N PRO A 85 -5.42 17.48 -4.05
CA PRO A 85 -6.11 18.43 -3.21
C PRO A 85 -7.44 17.79 -2.82
N ASN A 86 -7.64 17.65 -1.52
CA ASN A 86 -8.90 17.23 -0.94
C ASN A 86 -9.94 18.29 -1.31
N ALA A 87 -10.95 17.90 -2.09
CA ALA A 87 -12.11 18.75 -2.41
C ALA A 87 -12.90 19.22 -1.16
N ASN A 88 -12.49 18.80 0.04
CA ASN A 88 -13.14 19.08 1.31
C ASN A 88 -12.32 20.02 2.22
N MET A 89 -11.17 20.54 1.76
CA MET A 89 -10.55 21.71 2.40
C MET A 89 -11.23 22.97 1.85
N CYS A 90 -12.31 23.38 2.52
CA CYS A 90 -12.88 24.70 2.35
C CYS A 90 -11.85 25.72 2.84
N SER A 91 -11.05 26.25 1.90
CA SER A 91 -10.16 27.37 2.14
C SER A 91 -10.98 28.58 2.55
N ARG A 92 -10.76 29.03 3.77
CA ARG A 92 -11.10 30.36 4.22
C ARG A 92 -10.12 31.34 3.55
N ASP A 93 -10.71 32.23 2.77
CA ASP A 93 -10.24 33.58 2.41
C ASP A 93 -9.25 33.77 1.24
N GLY A 94 -9.46 34.87 0.51
CA GLY A 94 -8.49 35.51 -0.39
C GLY A 94 -8.75 35.35 -1.89
N GLY A 95 -9.42 36.33 -2.51
CA GLY A 95 -9.93 36.26 -3.88
C GLY A 95 -9.02 36.64 -5.05
N LYS A 96 -9.62 36.45 -6.24
CA LYS A 96 -9.44 37.09 -7.56
C LYS A 96 -8.09 36.89 -8.28
N ASN A 97 -8.15 36.25 -9.46
CA ASN A 97 -7.68 36.79 -10.76
C ASN A 97 -7.79 35.73 -11.87
N THR A 98 -9.02 35.41 -12.27
CA THR A 98 -9.36 34.52 -13.40
C THR A 98 -9.46 35.34 -14.69
N ALA A 99 -8.34 35.60 -15.37
CA ALA A 99 -8.39 36.22 -16.70
C ALA A 99 -7.32 35.74 -17.70
N THR A 100 -6.26 35.04 -17.26
CA THR A 100 -5.13 34.68 -18.15
C THR A 100 -5.18 33.24 -18.67
N VAL A 101 -5.88 32.33 -17.99
CA VAL A 101 -5.86 30.88 -18.32
C VAL A 101 -6.74 30.53 -19.55
N HIS A 102 -7.73 31.36 -19.89
CA HIS A 102 -8.66 31.05 -20.98
C HIS A 102 -8.08 31.16 -22.40
N LYS A 103 -6.85 31.65 -22.58
CA LYS A 103 -6.24 31.79 -23.92
C LYS A 103 -5.32 30.63 -24.34
N ILE A 104 -4.88 29.79 -23.41
CA ILE A 104 -3.89 28.74 -23.72
C ILE A 104 -4.57 27.43 -24.20
N ASN A 105 -5.77 27.12 -23.73
CA ASN A 105 -6.45 25.84 -24.05
C ASN A 105 -7.16 25.80 -25.41
N ALA A 106 -7.16 26.89 -26.18
CA ALA A 106 -7.88 26.96 -27.46
C ALA A 106 -7.08 26.43 -28.68
N SER A 107 -5.79 26.11 -28.53
CA SER A 107 -4.92 25.75 -29.66
C SER A 107 -4.52 24.27 -29.75
N LEU A 108 -5.09 23.37 -28.93
CA LEU A 108 -4.74 21.94 -28.95
C LEU A 108 -5.95 21.00 -29.09
N ASN A 109 -7.06 21.49 -29.64
CA ASN A 109 -8.26 20.70 -29.92
C ASN A 109 -8.68 20.80 -31.41
N GLN A 110 -7.70 20.76 -32.30
CA GLN A 110 -7.91 20.50 -33.72
C GLN A 110 -6.95 19.41 -34.15
N GLY A 111 -7.37 18.15 -34.06
CA GLY A 111 -6.52 17.04 -34.49
C GLY A 111 -6.88 15.63 -34.02
N ILE A 112 -8.14 15.34 -33.66
CA ILE A 112 -8.64 13.96 -33.65
C ILE A 112 -9.66 13.84 -34.77
N GLN A 113 -9.17 13.53 -35.97
CA GLN A 113 -10.02 13.01 -37.04
C GLN A 113 -9.94 11.49 -36.98
N TYR A 114 -11.10 10.88 -36.73
CA TYR A 114 -11.34 9.46 -36.85
C TYR A 114 -11.16 9.04 -38.32
N THR A 115 -10.48 7.92 -38.60
CA THR A 115 -10.61 7.25 -39.90
C THR A 115 -10.45 5.73 -39.73
N LEU A 116 -11.58 5.07 -39.98
CA LEU A 116 -11.90 3.68 -40.36
C LEU A 116 -11.17 2.52 -39.68
#